data_AF-A0A1A8GPC1-F1
#
_entry.id   AF-A0A1A8GPC1-F1
#
_cell.length_a   1.000
_cell.length_b   1.000
_cell.length_c   1.000
_cell.angle_alpha   90.00
_cell.angle_beta   90.00
_cell.angle_gamma   90.00
#
_symmetry.space_group_name_H-M   'P 1'
#
loop_
_entity.id
_entity.type
_entity.pdbx_description
1 polymer ?
#
loop_
_entity_poly.entity_id
_entity_poly.type
_entity_poly.pdbx_seq_one_letter_code
_entity_poly.pdbx_strand_id
1 'polypeptide(L)'
;CQAVMSANRSCGSLSVALDVQGENLKIMDVKCVTEEVGNAFTKALKMMDAVLVPQCARVFYKSSCSLGHQIVQGLEDIFRCSLAGSSPSVALVPVLDLPDSQVLHLSCWLSL
;
A
#
# COMPACT_ATOMS: atom_id res chain seq x y z
N CYS A 1 5.95 0.30 9.11
CA CYS A 1 5.77 0.18 7.65
C CYS A 1 7.02 0.63 6.89
N GLN A 2 7.35 0.09 5.70
CA GLN A 2 8.47 0.55 4.85
C GLN A 2 8.00 0.90 3.44
N ALA A 3 8.50 2.02 2.89
CA ALA A 3 8.23 2.45 1.52
C ALA A 3 9.53 2.48 0.70
N VAL A 4 9.48 1.96 -0.52
CA VAL A 4 10.58 1.94 -1.48
C VAL A 4 10.10 2.57 -2.78
N MET A 5 10.92 3.47 -3.32
CA MET A 5 10.61 4.25 -4.51
C MET A 5 11.70 4.06 -5.55
N SER A 6 11.31 3.95 -6.82
CA SER A 6 12.23 4.01 -7.95
C SER A 6 11.56 4.78 -9.08
N ALA A 7 12.27 5.70 -9.73
CA ALA A 7 11.74 6.49 -10.82
C ALA A 7 12.84 6.85 -11.83
N ASN A 8 12.41 7.02 -13.07
CA ASN A 8 13.16 7.68 -14.13
C ASN A 8 12.30 8.81 -14.72
N ARG A 9 12.72 9.38 -15.85
CA ARG A 9 12.04 10.53 -16.46
C ARG A 9 10.62 10.25 -16.98
N SER A 10 10.25 8.98 -17.17
CA SER A 10 8.99 8.60 -17.84
C SER A 10 8.11 7.65 -17.02
N CYS A 11 8.70 6.93 -16.06
CA CYS A 11 7.98 5.97 -15.25
C CYS A 11 8.61 5.81 -13.87
N GLY A 12 7.83 5.26 -12.95
CA GLY A 12 8.27 4.91 -11.62
C GLY A 12 7.48 3.77 -11.01
N SER A 13 7.97 3.29 -9.89
CA SER A 13 7.34 2.29 -9.07
C SER A 13 7.45 2.69 -7.61
N LEU A 14 6.36 2.55 -6.88
CA LEU A 14 6.27 2.74 -5.44
C LEU A 14 5.79 1.44 -4.81
N SER A 15 6.57 0.92 -3.87
CA SER A 15 6.19 -0.24 -3.06
C SER A 15 6.13 0.13 -1.59
N VAL A 16 5.11 -0.36 -0.88
CA VAL A 16 4.93 -0.19 0.56
C VAL A 16 4.69 -1.56 1.16
N ALA A 17 5.55 -1.98 2.10
CA ALA A 17 5.44 -3.26 2.79
C ALA A 17 5.13 -3.05 4.28
N LEU A 18 4.19 -3.85 4.77
CA LEU A 18 3.87 -3.95 6.19
C LEU A 18 4.34 -5.32 6.69
N ASP A 19 5.35 -5.28 7.55
CA ASP A 19 5.82 -6.41 8.32
C ASP A 19 5.20 -6.36 9.72
N VAL A 20 4.71 -7.51 10.19
CA VAL A 20 4.23 -7.67 11.56
C VAL A 20 4.82 -8.94 12.15
N GLN A 21 5.58 -8.77 13.23
CA GLN A 21 6.05 -9.91 14.03
C GLN A 21 4.88 -10.56 14.77
N GLY A 22 4.82 -11.90 14.74
CA GLY A 22 3.62 -12.69 15.03
C GLY A 22 2.87 -12.40 16.35
N GLU A 23 3.56 -11.99 17.43
CA GLU A 23 2.91 -11.65 18.71
C GLU A 23 2.17 -10.30 18.67
N ASN A 24 2.58 -9.37 17.81
CA ASN A 24 2.00 -8.03 17.72
C ASN A 24 0.66 -8.02 16.96
N LEU A 25 0.39 -9.04 16.13
CA LEU A 25 -0.81 -9.13 15.30
C LEU A 25 -2.13 -9.01 16.06
N LYS A 26 -2.18 -9.49 17.31
CA LYS A 26 -3.41 -9.52 18.12
C LYS A 26 -3.72 -8.20 18.83
N ILE A 27 -2.74 -7.30 18.93
CA ILE A 27 -2.81 -6.08 19.74
C ILE A 27 -2.90 -4.82 18.85
N MET A 28 -2.63 -4.96 17.55
CA MET A 28 -2.59 -3.82 16.64
C MET A 28 -3.98 -3.23 16.37
N ASP A 29 -4.11 -1.92 16.59
CA ASP A 29 -5.25 -1.14 16.14
C ASP A 29 -5.23 -1.03 14.62
N VAL A 30 -6.14 -1.76 13.98
CA VAL A 30 -6.31 -1.82 12.52
C VAL A 30 -6.42 -0.42 11.92
N LYS A 31 -7.14 0.49 12.57
CA LYS A 31 -7.37 1.83 12.02
C LYS A 31 -6.06 2.60 11.95
N CYS A 32 -5.30 2.61 13.05
CA CYS A 32 -4.00 3.24 13.13
C CYS A 32 -3.02 2.69 12.07
N VAL A 33 -3.00 1.36 11.91
CA VAL A 33 -2.13 0.70 10.92
C VAL A 33 -2.54 1.04 9.49
N THR A 34 -3.84 1.06 9.21
CA THR A 34 -4.37 1.41 7.89
C THR A 34 -4.01 2.85 7.52
N GLU A 35 -4.17 3.77 8.47
CA GLU A 35 -3.76 5.17 8.32
C GLU A 35 -2.24 5.28 8.12
N GLU A 36 -1.42 4.51 8.84
CA GLU A 36 0.04 4.51 8.67
C GLU A 36 0.44 4.05 7.26
N VAL A 37 -0.14 2.95 6.76
CA VAL A 37 0.14 2.43 5.40
C VAL A 37 -0.32 3.44 4.34
N GLY A 38 -1.53 4.00 4.47
CA GLY A 38 -2.07 4.99 3.56
C GLY A 38 -1.25 6.30 3.54
N ASN A 39 -0.80 6.75 4.72
CA ASN A 39 0.07 7.92 4.85
C ASN A 39 1.46 7.66 4.28
N ALA A 40 2.04 6.48 4.51
CA ALA A 40 3.33 6.10 3.94
C ALA A 40 3.27 6.10 2.41
N PHE A 41 2.22 5.50 1.84
CA PHE A 41 1.99 5.52 0.39
C PHE A 41 1.83 6.95 -0.13
N THR A 42 0.94 7.75 0.47
CA THR A 42 0.65 9.12 0.03
C THR A 42 1.88 10.01 0.14
N LYS A 43 2.66 9.88 1.21
CA LYS A 43 3.91 10.62 1.40
C LYS A 43 4.94 10.25 0.35
N ALA A 44 5.13 8.95 0.11
CA ALA A 44 6.08 8.47 -0.90
C ALA A 44 5.66 8.88 -2.31
N LEU A 45 4.37 8.84 -2.63
CA LEU A 45 3.82 9.33 -3.88
C LEU A 45 4.11 10.82 -4.09
N LYS A 46 3.95 11.66 -3.05
CA LYS A 46 4.30 13.09 -3.10
C LYS A 46 5.79 13.37 -3.26
N MET A 47 6.65 12.40 -2.96
CA MET A 47 8.10 12.51 -3.15
C MET A 47 8.55 12.07 -4.55
N MET A 48 7.68 11.43 -5.34
CA MET A 48 7.94 11.14 -6.75
C MET A 48 7.87 12.44 -7.57
N ASP A 49 8.44 12.40 -8.79
CA ASP A 49 8.31 13.50 -9.73
C ASP A 49 6.82 13.82 -9.99
N ALA A 50 6.45 15.09 -9.91
CA ALA A 50 5.08 15.55 -10.01
C ALA A 50 4.43 15.28 -11.38
N VAL A 51 5.25 15.01 -12.41
CA VAL A 51 4.75 14.61 -13.73
C VAL A 51 4.31 13.15 -13.79
N LEU A 52 4.73 12.31 -12.83
CA LEU A 52 4.36 10.90 -12.80
C LEU A 52 3.01 10.71 -12.10
N VAL A 53 2.05 10.22 -12.86
CA VAL A 53 0.69 9.90 -12.40
C VAL A 53 0.64 8.43 -12.00
N PRO A 54 0.10 8.09 -10.81
CA PRO A 54 -0.08 6.70 -10.40
C PRO A 54 -1.20 6.06 -11.23
N GLN A 55 -0.88 4.97 -11.92
CA GLN A 55 -1.77 4.32 -12.88
C GLN A 55 -2.54 3.18 -12.22
N CYS A 56 -1.82 2.23 -11.64
CA CYS A 56 -2.40 1.05 -11.01
C CYS A 56 -1.65 0.70 -9.74
N ALA A 57 -2.42 0.34 -8.72
CA ALA A 57 -1.93 -0.16 -7.45
C ALA A 57 -2.47 -1.58 -7.23
N ARG A 58 -1.60 -2.48 -6.78
CA ARG A 58 -1.96 -3.83 -6.34
C ARG A 58 -1.64 -3.95 -4.88
N VAL A 59 -2.63 -4.41 -4.10
CA VAL A 59 -2.46 -4.64 -2.67
C VAL A 59 -2.53 -6.14 -2.43
N PHE A 60 -1.37 -6.76 -2.24
CA PHE A 60 -1.23 -8.16 -1.89
C PHE A 60 -1.35 -8.32 -0.38
N TYR A 61 -2.17 -9.26 0.08
CA TYR A 61 -2.38 -9.49 1.51
C TYR A 61 -2.60 -10.97 1.80
N LYS A 62 -2.10 -11.45 2.94
CA LYS A 62 -2.29 -12.86 3.34
C LYS A 62 -3.76 -13.13 3.61
N SER A 63 -4.37 -14.03 2.83
CA SER A 63 -5.79 -14.37 2.93
C SER A 63 -6.16 -15.05 4.26
N SER A 64 -5.20 -15.77 4.86
CA SER A 64 -5.32 -16.38 6.18
C SER A 64 -5.26 -15.38 7.34
N CYS A 65 -4.92 -14.11 7.08
CA CYS A 65 -4.77 -13.07 8.08
C CYS A 65 -5.98 -12.12 8.09
N SER A 66 -6.73 -12.11 9.19
CA SER A 66 -7.87 -11.20 9.37
C SER A 66 -7.45 -9.72 9.42
N LEU A 67 -6.23 -9.44 9.89
CA LEU A 67 -5.67 -8.08 9.88
C LEU A 67 -5.49 -7.56 8.45
N GLY A 68 -4.96 -8.40 7.55
CA GLY A 68 -4.79 -8.04 6.14
C GLY A 68 -6.11 -7.62 5.48
N HIS A 69 -7.18 -8.38 5.70
CA HIS A 69 -8.52 -8.07 5.19
C HIS A 69 -9.05 -6.70 5.67
N GLN A 70 -8.92 -6.42 6.96
CA GLN A 70 -9.44 -5.16 7.49
C GLN A 70 -8.62 -3.95 7.03
N ILE A 71 -7.29 -4.11 6.89
CA ILE A 71 -6.43 -3.04 6.36
C ILE A 71 -6.77 -2.72 4.92
N VAL A 72 -6.93 -3.72 4.05
CA VAL A 72 -7.23 -3.45 2.62
C VAL A 72 -8.57 -2.73 2.44
N GLN A 73 -9.57 -3.06 3.24
CA GLN A 73 -10.86 -2.38 3.20
C GLN A 73 -10.74 -0.89 3.57
N GLY A 74 -9.96 -0.56 4.61
CA GLY A 74 -9.72 0.85 4.97
C GLY A 74 -8.82 1.59 3.97
N LEU A 75 -7.89 0.90 3.31
CA LEU A 75 -7.03 1.50 2.28
C LEU A 75 -7.81 1.94 1.04
N GLU A 76 -8.83 1.20 0.62
CA GLU A 76 -9.69 1.61 -0.50
C GLU A 76 -10.36 2.97 -0.23
N ASP A 77 -10.82 3.20 1.00
CA ASP A 77 -11.43 4.46 1.40
C ASP A 77 -10.38 5.59 1.45
N ILE A 78 -9.17 5.32 1.94
CA ILE A 78 -8.07 6.29 1.93
C ILE A 78 -7.72 6.70 0.50
N PHE A 79 -7.55 5.76 -0.44
CA PHE A 79 -7.20 6.10 -1.82
C PHE A 79 -8.31 6.86 -2.54
N ARG A 80 -9.57 6.62 -2.18
CA ARG A 80 -10.71 7.37 -2.71
C ARG A 80 -10.74 8.80 -2.20
N CYS A 81 -10.47 9.01 -0.91
CA CYS A 81 -10.58 10.32 -0.25
C CYS A 81 -9.33 11.19 -0.41
N SER A 82 -8.13 10.61 -0.30
CA SER A 82 -6.87 11.37 -0.19
C SER A 82 -6.20 11.69 -1.52
N LEU A 83 -6.57 10.99 -2.61
CA LEU A 83 -5.92 11.12 -3.92
C LEU A 83 -6.87 11.64 -5.01
N ALA A 84 -8.08 12.10 -4.66
CA ALA A 84 -9.15 12.48 -5.58
C ALA A 84 -8.65 13.24 -6.82
N GLY A 85 -8.81 12.61 -8.00
CA GLY A 85 -8.32 13.09 -9.31
C GLY A 85 -7.04 12.42 -9.83
N SER A 86 -6.29 11.76 -8.94
CA SER A 86 -5.01 11.07 -9.19
C SER A 86 -4.92 9.73 -8.45
N SER A 87 -6.06 9.14 -8.09
CA SER A 87 -6.10 7.82 -7.45
C SER A 87 -5.76 6.74 -8.49
N PRO A 88 -4.79 5.84 -8.21
CA PRO A 88 -4.55 4.72 -9.10
C PRO A 88 -5.76 3.78 -9.15
N SER A 89 -5.89 3.02 -10.22
CA SER A 89 -6.78 1.85 -10.23
C SER A 89 -6.27 0.82 -9.23
N VAL A 90 -7.07 0.44 -8.25
CA VAL A 90 -6.66 -0.47 -7.17
C VAL A 90 -7.18 -1.89 -7.44
N ALA A 91 -6.30 -2.88 -7.32
CA ALA A 91 -6.66 -4.29 -7.29
C ALA A 91 -6.24 -4.92 -5.95
N LEU A 92 -7.20 -5.47 -5.23
CA LEU A 92 -6.96 -6.25 -4.03
C LEU A 92 -6.64 -7.70 -4.42
N VAL A 93 -5.49 -8.20 -3.95
CA VAL A 93 -4.97 -9.51 -4.35
C VAL A 93 -4.74 -10.37 -3.10
N PRO A 94 -5.72 -11.19 -2.69
CA PRO A 94 -5.49 -12.16 -1.62
C PRO A 94 -4.45 -13.18 -2.08
N VAL A 95 -3.44 -13.43 -1.25
CA VAL A 95 -2.38 -14.42 -1.50
C VAL A 95 -2.26 -15.39 -0.34
N LEU A 96 -1.74 -16.59 -0.63
CA LEU A 96 -1.47 -17.59 0.42
C LEU A 96 -0.30 -17.16 1.30
N ASP A 97 0.77 -16.69 0.65
CA ASP A 97 2.00 -16.27 1.32
C ASP A 97 2.52 -14.94 0.76
N LEU A 98 3.26 -14.23 1.62
CA LEU A 98 4.08 -13.07 1.27
C LEU A 98 5.50 -13.32 1.77
N PRO A 99 6.52 -12.68 1.18
CA PRO A 99 7.89 -12.76 1.66
C PRO A 99 7.99 -12.40 3.14
N ASP A 100 8.90 -13.08 3.85
CA ASP A 100 9.21 -12.82 5.25
C ASP A 100 7.97 -12.88 6.18
N SER A 101 7.92 -11.97 7.17
CA SER A 101 6.79 -11.80 8.09
C SER A 101 5.78 -10.75 7.59
N GLN A 102 5.81 -10.42 6.29
CA GLN A 102 4.88 -9.46 5.70
C GLN A 102 3.44 -9.98 5.76
N VAL A 103 2.54 -9.05 6.06
CA VAL A 103 1.09 -9.29 6.06
C VAL A 103 0.40 -8.58 4.90
N LEU A 104 1.04 -7.52 4.40
CA LEU A 104 0.55 -6.72 3.29
C LEU A 104 1.73 -6.13 2.49
N HIS A 105 1.61 -6.18 1.17
CA HIS A 105 2.49 -5.50 0.24
C HIS A 105 1.66 -4.72 -0.77
N LEU A 106 1.85 -3.42 -0.84
CA LEU A 106 1.27 -2.56 -1.86
C LEU A 106 2.34 -2.24 -2.89
N SER A 107 2.02 -2.40 -4.18
CA SER A 107 2.86 -1.97 -5.29
C SER A 107 2.06 -1.07 -6.22
N CYS A 108 2.64 0.04 -6.66
CA CYS A 108 2.01 1.00 -7.55
C CYS A 108 2.95 1.39 -8.68
N TRP A 109 2.43 1.36 -9.91
CA TRP A 109 3.13 1.84 -11.10
C TRP A 109 2.72 3.27 -11.42
N LEU A 110 3.71 4.08 -11.76
CA LEU A 110 3.54 5.46 -12.18
C LEU A 110 4.10 5.66 -13.59
N SER A 111 3.46 6.52 -14.37
CA SER A 111 3.94 6.96 -15.68
C SER A 111 3.60 8.43 -15.90
N LEU A 112 4.26 9.05 -16.87
CA LEU A 112 3.77 10.30 -17.48
C LEU A 112 2.32 10.15 -17.97
#